data_AF-I4A1L0-F1
#
_entry.id   AF-I4A1L0-F1
#
_cell.length_a   1.000
_cell.length_b   1.000
_cell.length_c   1.000
_cell.angle_alpha   90.00
_cell.angle_beta   90.00
_cell.angle_gamma   90.00
#
_symmetry.space_group_name_H-M   'P 1'
#
loop_
_entity.id
_entity.type
_entity.pdbx_description
1 polymer ?
#
loop_
_entity_poly.entity_id
_entity_poly.type
_entity_poly.pdbx_seq_one_letter_code
_entity_poly.pdbx_strand_id
1 'polypeptide(L)' 'MKKSNWFQNSTFSQVVIFTIACIFCVALSLLSMTNFFTISPFVGGNLFMWFLIMGAVISTIKLIINYNRNKSTQ' A
#
# COMPACT_ATOMS: atom_id res chain seq x y z
N MET A 1 14.90 -19.89 -18.33
CA MET A 1 13.47 -19.58 -18.07
C MET A 1 13.34 -18.09 -17.77
N LYS A 2 12.58 -17.32 -18.55
CA LYS A 2 12.32 -15.89 -18.27
C LYS A 2 11.56 -15.83 -16.93
N LYS A 3 12.19 -15.27 -15.89
CA LYS A 3 11.60 -15.13 -14.57
C LYS A 3 10.39 -14.20 -14.70
N SER A 4 9.19 -14.76 -14.66
CA SER A 4 7.95 -13.98 -14.68
C SER A 4 7.96 -13.04 -13.48
N ASN A 5 7.97 -11.73 -13.73
CA ASN A 5 7.94 -10.74 -12.67
C ASN A 5 6.51 -10.62 -12.14
N TRP A 6 6.23 -11.24 -10.99
CA TRP A 6 4.90 -11.28 -10.37
C TRP A 6 4.33 -9.88 -10.08
N PHE A 7 5.19 -8.88 -9.89
CA PHE A 7 4.77 -7.49 -9.69
C PHE A 7 4.26 -6.85 -10.99
N GLN A 8 4.76 -7.30 -12.14
CA GLN A 8 4.25 -6.88 -13.45
C GLN A 8 3.10 -7.76 -13.92
N ASN A 9 3.12 -9.06 -13.65
CA ASN A 9 2.07 -10.04 -13.99
C ASN A 9 1.38 -10.57 -12.73
N SER A 10 0.66 -9.68 -12.04
CA SER A 10 -0.01 -9.99 -10.79
C SER A 10 -1.31 -10.75 -11.02
N THR A 11 -1.65 -11.69 -10.14
CA THR A 11 -2.98 -12.35 -10.15
C THR A 11 -3.98 -11.58 -9.26
N PHE A 12 -5.28 -11.80 -9.47
CA PHE A 12 -6.32 -11.13 -8.67
C PHE A 12 -6.12 -11.33 -7.16
N SER A 13 -5.81 -12.55 -6.74
CA SER A 13 -5.56 -12.89 -5.34
C SER A 13 -4.39 -12.10 -4.76
N GLN A 14 -3.30 -11.91 -5.52
CA GLN A 14 -2.15 -11.13 -5.07
C GLN A 14 -2.53 -9.66 -4.87
N VAL A 15 -3.32 -9.09 -5.77
CA VAL A 15 -3.81 -7.71 -5.64
C VAL A 15 -4.69 -7.53 -4.41
N VAL A 16 -5.61 -8.46 -4.16
CA VAL A 16 -6.48 -8.42 -2.99
C VAL A 16 -5.67 -8.50 -1.69
N ILE A 17 -4.72 -9.44 -1.60
CA ILE A 17 -3.86 -9.59 -0.41
C ILE A 17 -3.07 -8.31 -0.13
N PHE A 18 -2.41 -7.75 -1.15
CA PHE A 18 -1.63 -6.52 -0.99
C PHE A 18 -2.49 -5.31 -0.66
N THR A 19 -3.71 -5.23 -1.21
CA THR A 19 -4.65 -4.16 -0.89
C THR A 19 -5.10 -4.23 0.57
N ILE A 20 -5.46 -5.42 1.05
CA ILE A 20 -5.83 -5.63 2.46
C ILE A 20 -4.64 -5.31 3.37
N ALA A 21 -3.45 -5.82 3.04
CA ALA A 21 -2.23 -5.52 3.80
C ALA A 21 -1.92 -4.02 3.85
N CYS A 22 -2.14 -3.29 2.75
CA CYS A 22 -1.99 -1.84 2.72
C CYS A 22 -2.96 -1.14 3.69
N ILE A 23 -4.23 -1.55 3.72
CA ILE A 23 -5.23 -0.99 4.65
C ILE A 23 -4.80 -1.23 6.11
N PHE A 24 -4.40 -2.45 6.45
CA PHE A 24 -3.89 -2.76 7.79
C PHE A 24 -2.65 -1.93 8.14
N CYS A 25 -1.70 -1.80 7.22
CA CYS A 25 -0.48 -1.04 7.44
C CYS A 25 -0.77 0.44 7.71
N VAL A 26 -1.69 1.04 6.96
CA VAL A 26 -2.14 2.43 7.19
C VAL A 26 -2.84 2.56 8.53
N ALA A 27 -3.76 1.66 8.87
CA ALA A 27 -4.48 1.69 10.14
C ALA A 27 -3.53 1.56 11.35
N LEU A 28 -2.58 0.62 11.30
CA LEU A 28 -1.55 0.42 12.33
C LEU A 28 -0.62 1.63 12.44
N SER A 29 -0.24 2.23 11.32
CA SER A 29 0.63 3.42 11.32
C SER A 29 -0.10 4.62 11.94
N LEU A 30 -1.36 4.84 11.61
CA LEU A 30 -2.19 5.88 12.23
C LEU A 30 -2.36 5.63 13.74
N LEU A 31 -2.70 4.41 14.15
CA LEU A 31 -2.76 4.01 15.57
C LEU A 31 -1.44 4.25 16.30
N SER A 32 -0.29 4.03 15.63
CA SER A 32 1.01 4.27 16.23
C SER A 32 1.37 5.76 16.35
N MET A 33 0.82 6.62 15.49
CA MET A 33 1.14 8.06 15.48
C MET A 33 0.24 8.86 16.41
N THR A 34 -0.99 8.40 16.64
CA THR A 34 -1.97 9.13 17.44
C THR A 34 -2.37 8.37 18.70
N ASN A 35 -2.29 9.04 19.85
CA ASN A 35 -3.40 8.91 20.79
C ASN A 35 -4.59 9.64 20.14
N PHE A 36 -5.53 8.88 19.55
CA PHE A 36 -6.64 9.38 18.71
C PHE A 36 -7.46 10.54 19.31
N PHE A 37 -7.34 10.79 20.62
CA PHE A 37 -8.11 11.78 21.37
C PHE A 37 -7.30 12.96 21.94
N THR A 38 -5.95 12.94 21.87
CA THR A 38 -5.13 13.95 22.59
C THR A 38 -4.07 14.64 21.73
N ILE A 39 -3.63 14.03 20.62
CA ILE A 39 -2.58 14.60 19.75
C ILE A 39 -3.06 14.58 18.30
N SER A 40 -3.00 15.72 17.62
CA SER A 40 -3.34 15.80 16.20
C SER A 40 -2.37 14.93 15.38
N PRO A 41 -2.86 14.08 14.45
CA PRO A 41 -2.03 13.25 13.58
C PRO A 41 -1.05 14.04 12.69
N PHE A 42 -1.27 15.34 12.55
CA PHE A 42 -0.44 16.24 11.77
C PHE A 42 0.53 17.08 12.61
N VAL A 43 0.47 16.98 13.94
CA VAL A 43 1.28 17.76 14.86
C VAL A 43 2.34 16.86 15.50
N GLY A 44 3.57 16.94 14.97
CA GLY A 44 4.77 16.43 15.63
C GLY A 44 5.46 15.26 14.94
N GLY A 45 6.72 15.47 14.54
CA GLY A 45 7.81 14.48 14.46
C GLY A 45 7.72 13.29 13.49
N ASN A 46 6.54 12.87 13.04
CA ASN A 46 6.34 11.55 12.43
C ASN A 46 6.37 11.57 10.89
N LEU A 47 7.18 12.44 10.29
CA LEU A 47 7.39 12.54 8.84
C LEU A 47 7.73 11.17 8.21
N PHE A 48 8.55 10.38 8.90
CA PHE A 48 8.95 9.05 8.43
C PHE A 48 7.75 8.09 8.28
N MET A 49 6.82 8.10 9.23
CA MET A 49 5.60 7.27 9.14
C MET A 49 4.70 7.71 7.98
N TRP A 50 4.58 9.02 7.73
CA TRP A 50 3.87 9.53 6.55
C TRP A 50 4.54 9.07 5.24
N PHE A 51 5.87 9.05 5.16
CA PHE A 51 6.58 8.48 4.01
C PHE A 51 6.33 6.98 3.84
N LEU A 52 6.29 6.21 4.93
CA LEU A 52 5.97 4.78 4.88
C LEU A 52 4.55 4.54 4.36
N ILE A 53 3.57 5.29 4.86
CA ILE A 53 2.17 5.24 4.40
C ILE A 53 2.12 5.56 2.90
N MET A 54 2.75 6.67 2.47
CA MET A 54 2.77 7.06 1.06
C MET A 54 3.44 6.01 0.17
N GLY A 55 4.56 5.43 0.61
CA GLY A 55 5.26 4.37 -0.12
C GLY A 55 4.40 3.11 -0.28
N ALA A 56 3.71 2.69 0.79
CA ALA A 56 2.81 1.54 0.76
C ALA A 56 1.63 1.77 -0.19
N VAL A 57 1.03 2.96 -0.16
CA VAL A 57 -0.07 3.35 -1.04
C VAL A 57 0.37 3.38 -2.50
N ILE A 58 1.50 4.04 -2.82
CA ILE A 58 2.02 4.12 -4.19
C ILE A 58 2.35 2.73 -4.75
N SER A 59 2.94 1.85 -3.93
CA SER A 59 3.27 0.47 -4.34
C SER A 59 2.01 -0.32 -4.67
N THR A 60 0.98 -0.23 -3.81
CA THR A 60 -0.32 -0.89 -3.99
C THR A 60 -1.05 -0.37 -5.23
N ILE A 61 -1.05 0.96 -5.44
CA ILE A 61 -1.62 1.58 -6.65
C ILE A 61 -0.92 1.07 -7.91
N LYS A 62 0.42 1.02 -7.93
CA LYS A 62 1.16 0.46 -9.07
C LYS A 62 0.80 -0.99 -9.35
N LEU A 63 0.62 -1.80 -8.30
CA LEU A 63 0.22 -3.20 -8.44
C LEU A 63 -1.19 -3.33 -9.06
N ILE A 64 -2.14 -2.50 -8.61
CA ILE A 64 -3.51 -2.46 -9.18
C ILE A 64 -3.48 -2.00 -10.64
N ILE A 65 -2.71 -0.97 -10.97
CA ILE A 65 -2.55 -0.48 -12.34
C ILE A 65 -1.97 -1.59 -13.23
N ASN A 66 -0.93 -2.29 -12.77
CA ASN A 66 -0.33 -3.39 -13.53
C ASN A 66 -1.32 -4.53 -13.77
N TYR A 67 -2.10 -4.90 -12.75
CA TYR A 67 -3.16 -5.89 -12.88
C TYR A 67 -4.22 -5.50 -13.92
N ASN A 68 -4.71 -4.25 -13.85
CA ASN A 68 -5.72 -3.74 -14.78
C ASN A 68 -5.19 -3.66 -16.21
N ARG A 69 -3.94 -3.24 -16.40
CA ARG A 69 -3.29 -3.19 -17.73
C ARG A 69 -3.17 -4.58 -18.35
N ASN A 70 -2.78 -5.59 -17.59
CA ASN A 70 -2.69 -6.96 -18.10
C ASN A 70 -4.06 -7.56 -18.40
N LYS A 71 -5.07 -7.27 -17.57
CA LYS A 71 -6.45 -7.69 -17.83
C LYS A 71 -7.02 -7.09 -19.12
N SER A 72 -6.57 -5.88 -19.50
CA SER A 72 -6.95 -5.23 -20.76
C SER A 72 -6.17 -5.72 -21.98
N THR A 73 -5.08 -6.47 -21.79
CA THR A 73 -4.20 -6.95 -22.87
C THR A 73 -4.36 -8.45 -23.13
N GLN A 74 -5.09 -9.16 -22.27
CA GLN A 74 -5.59 -10.53 -22.49
C GLN A 74 -6.98 -10.50 -23.13
#